data_AF-A0A8S3PLP9-F1
#
_entry.id   AF-A0A8S3PLP9-F1
#
_cell.length_a   1.000
_cell.length_b   1.000
_cell.length_c   1.000
_cell.angle_alpha   90.00
_cell.angle_beta   90.00
_cell.angle_gamma   90.00
#
_symmetry.space_group_name_H-M   'P 1'
#
loop_
_entity.id
_entity.type
_entity.pdbx_description
1 polymer ?
#
loop_
_entity_poly.entity_id
_entity_poly.type
_entity_poly.pdbx_seq_one_letter_code
_entity_poly.pdbx_strand_id
1 'polypeptide(L)'
;MDNFKVNHENNVKDVRSVKSSISKVANDLADNTLELRNEIKTVVNNAKQENENLQSTVIDLQCRSMKNNLVFTGLTETEGENTEEVIRDFIQQFLHVTHRIEFGNIPRFGYGAKPGRRGRPRPIVARFLYYKDLARSLSNTYRLKGKPFGVNQQCPDIIEQAHKSLYQIMKQKREEGHTVKLVRDILYVDGEMYNDHISEIEPTDSLTSQMRTPDHH
;
A
#
# COMPACT_ATOMS: atom_id res chain seq x y z
N MET A 1 -14.22 35.22 76.01
CA MET A 1 -14.94 34.74 74.80
C MET A 1 -14.52 35.48 73.53
N ASP A 2 -13.95 36.70 73.63
CA ASP A 2 -13.69 37.54 72.43
C ASP A 2 -12.48 37.11 71.59
N ASN A 3 -11.43 36.54 72.18
CA ASN A 3 -10.23 36.13 71.44
C ASN A 3 -10.49 34.98 70.45
N PHE A 4 -11.48 34.12 70.75
CA PHE A 4 -11.89 33.03 69.87
C PHE A 4 -12.65 33.53 68.63
N LYS A 5 -13.53 34.54 68.80
CA LYS A 5 -14.28 35.15 67.70
C LYS A 5 -13.35 35.87 66.72
N VAL A 6 -12.38 36.63 67.22
CA VAL A 6 -11.40 37.36 66.39
C VAL A 6 -10.52 36.39 65.59
N ASN A 7 -10.01 35.32 66.22
CA ASN A 7 -9.26 34.29 65.50
C ASN A 7 -10.10 33.57 64.45
N HIS A 8 -11.37 33.28 64.76
CA HIS A 8 -12.28 32.66 63.80
C HIS A 8 -12.52 33.56 62.58
N GLU A 9 -12.73 34.85 62.78
CA GLU A 9 -12.91 35.82 61.68
C GLU A 9 -11.67 35.97 60.80
N ASN A 10 -10.48 36.01 61.40
CA ASN A 10 -9.21 36.07 60.65
C ASN A 10 -9.00 34.78 59.83
N ASN A 11 -9.22 33.61 60.42
CA ASN A 11 -9.14 32.34 59.70
C ASN A 11 -10.13 32.27 58.52
N VAL A 12 -11.35 32.79 58.69
CA VAL A 12 -12.34 32.85 57.59
C VAL A 12 -11.88 33.78 56.46
N LYS A 13 -11.23 34.90 56.78
CA LYS A 13 -10.66 35.81 55.76
C LYS A 13 -9.51 35.14 55.00
N ASP A 14 -8.61 34.45 55.70
CA ASP A 14 -7.49 33.72 55.07
C ASP A 14 -7.99 32.60 54.17
N VAL A 15 -8.96 31.80 54.63
CA VAL A 15 -9.58 30.74 53.82
C VAL A 15 -10.25 31.30 52.57
N ARG A 16 -10.92 32.46 52.65
CA ARG A 16 -11.51 33.12 51.47
C ARG A 16 -10.43 33.60 50.48
N SER A 17 -9.34 34.17 50.99
CA SER A 17 -8.19 34.60 50.18
C SER A 17 -7.57 33.40 49.45
N VAL A 18 -7.29 32.32 50.17
CA VAL A 18 -6.76 31.07 49.61
C VAL A 18 -7.71 30.50 48.55
N LYS A 19 -9.02 30.47 48.80
CA LYS A 19 -10.01 29.99 47.83
C LYS A 19 -9.99 30.81 46.53
N SER A 20 -9.85 32.14 46.63
CA SER A 20 -9.74 33.01 45.45
C SER A 20 -8.48 32.71 44.65
N SER A 21 -7.33 32.57 45.32
CA SER A 21 -6.07 32.22 44.68
C SER A 21 -6.12 30.85 44.00
N ILE A 22 -6.70 29.84 44.66
CA ILE A 22 -6.90 28.50 44.09
C ILE A 22 -7.77 28.58 42.83
N SER A 23 -8.85 29.37 42.86
CA SER A 23 -9.71 29.53 41.68
C SER A 23 -8.99 30.16 40.50
N LYS A 24 -8.09 31.12 40.74
CA LYS A 24 -7.27 31.73 39.67
C LYS A 24 -6.31 30.71 39.07
N VAL A 25 -5.55 30.01 39.93
CA VAL A 25 -4.61 28.96 39.48
C VAL A 25 -5.33 27.85 38.72
N ALA A 26 -6.53 27.45 39.14
CA ALA A 26 -7.32 26.43 38.44
C ALA A 26 -7.73 26.88 37.03
N ASN A 27 -8.12 28.15 36.86
CA ASN A 27 -8.47 28.72 35.56
C ASN A 27 -7.22 28.84 34.66
N ASP A 28 -6.14 29.41 35.19
CA ASP A 28 -4.87 29.55 34.44
C ASP A 28 -4.34 28.16 34.00
N LEU A 29 -4.45 27.15 34.87
CA LEU A 29 -4.09 25.78 34.54
C LEU A 29 -4.99 25.19 33.45
N ALA A 30 -6.29 25.46 33.49
CA ALA A 30 -7.23 25.00 32.47
C ALA A 30 -6.94 25.62 31.10
N ASP A 31 -6.66 26.93 31.07
CA ASP A 31 -6.32 27.67 29.85
C ASP A 31 -4.98 27.18 29.27
N ASN A 32 -3.94 27.07 30.10
CA ASN A 32 -2.64 26.50 29.68
C ASN A 32 -2.79 25.06 29.16
N THR A 33 -3.63 24.24 29.80
CA THR A 33 -3.89 22.87 29.36
C THR A 33 -4.58 22.83 28.00
N LEU A 34 -5.52 23.76 27.74
CA LEU A 34 -6.20 23.87 26.46
C LEU A 34 -5.25 24.31 25.35
N GLU A 35 -4.41 25.30 25.63
CA GLU A 35 -3.40 25.80 24.69
C GLU A 35 -2.41 24.70 24.31
N LEU A 36 -1.83 24.00 25.30
CA LEU A 36 -0.94 22.87 25.07
C LEU A 36 -1.59 21.75 24.25
N ARG A 37 -2.87 21.43 24.48
CA ARG A 37 -3.59 20.44 23.66
C ARG A 37 -3.71 20.87 22.21
N ASN A 38 -3.96 22.15 21.96
CA ASN A 38 -4.07 22.68 20.60
C ASN A 38 -2.71 22.67 19.89
N GLU A 39 -1.64 23.06 20.58
CA GLU A 39 -0.27 22.97 20.05
C GLU A 39 0.10 21.52 19.72
N ILE A 40 -0.13 20.59 20.65
CA ILE A 40 0.12 19.15 20.44
C ILE A 40 -0.66 18.66 19.22
N LYS A 41 -1.94 19.01 19.09
CA LYS A 41 -2.76 18.62 17.94
C LYS A 41 -2.19 19.14 16.63
N THR A 42 -1.74 20.39 16.61
CA THR A 42 -1.10 21.01 15.44
C THR A 42 0.20 20.29 15.07
N VAL A 43 1.08 20.05 16.05
CA VAL A 43 2.35 19.35 15.83
C VAL A 43 2.12 17.93 15.34
N VAL A 44 1.18 17.20 15.94
CA VAL A 44 0.83 15.82 15.52
C VAL A 44 0.30 15.81 14.08
N ASN A 45 -0.56 16.75 13.71
CA ASN A 45 -1.08 16.83 12.36
C ASN A 45 0.01 17.15 11.33
N ASN A 46 0.90 18.10 11.64
CA ASN A 46 2.03 18.44 10.78
C ASN A 46 2.98 17.25 10.61
N ALA A 47 3.32 16.57 11.71
CA ALA A 47 4.18 15.39 11.66
C ALA A 47 3.57 14.23 10.87
N LYS A 48 2.24 14.01 10.96
CA LYS A 48 1.53 13.03 10.13
C LYS A 48 1.61 13.39 8.65
N GLN A 49 1.34 14.64 8.30
CA GLN A 49 1.40 15.11 6.92
C GLN A 49 2.81 14.98 6.33
N GLU A 50 3.84 15.34 7.10
CA GLU A 50 5.23 15.18 6.66
C GLU A 50 5.60 13.70 6.47
N ASN A 51 5.16 12.82 7.37
CA ASN A 51 5.38 11.38 7.23
C ASN A 51 4.70 10.82 5.97
N GLU A 52 3.46 11.24 5.67
CA GLU A 52 2.77 10.85 4.42
C GLU A 52 3.53 11.32 3.17
N ASN A 53 4.01 12.57 3.18
CA ASN A 53 4.81 13.12 2.08
C ASN A 53 6.13 12.37 1.89
N LEU A 54 6.81 12.04 2.98
CA LEU A 54 8.06 11.27 2.97
C LEU A 54 7.82 9.85 2.45
N GLN A 55 6.76 9.18 2.90
CA GLN A 55 6.37 7.86 2.41
C GLN A 55 6.08 7.87 0.91
N SER A 56 5.31 8.85 0.44
CA SER A 56 5.03 9.04 -0.99
C SER A 56 6.30 9.22 -1.82
N THR A 57 7.22 10.06 -1.33
CA THR A 57 8.51 10.31 -1.98
C THR A 57 9.38 9.06 -2.03
N VAL A 58 9.46 8.30 -0.94
CA VAL A 58 10.20 7.03 -0.88
C VAL A 58 9.64 6.03 -1.89
N ILE A 59 8.32 5.91 -1.99
CA ILE A 59 7.67 5.01 -2.95
C ILE A 59 7.98 5.43 -4.38
N ASP A 60 7.89 6.72 -4.72
CA ASP A 60 8.22 7.22 -6.06
C ASP A 60 9.70 6.97 -6.42
N LEU A 61 10.62 7.23 -5.50
CA LEU A 61 12.06 6.95 -5.70
C LEU A 61 12.32 5.46 -5.92
N GLN A 62 11.67 4.57 -5.16
CA GLN A 62 11.77 3.13 -5.35
C GLN A 62 11.21 2.71 -6.72
N CYS A 63 10.04 3.21 -7.11
CA CYS A 63 9.45 2.95 -8.42
C CYS A 63 10.38 3.37 -9.56
N ARG A 64 10.97 4.58 -9.48
CA ARG A 64 11.91 5.08 -10.50
C ARG A 64 13.18 4.25 -10.57
N SER A 65 13.72 3.86 -9.40
CA SER A 65 14.93 3.04 -9.32
C SER A 65 14.73 1.65 -9.92
N MET A 66 13.56 1.06 -9.69
CA MET A 66 13.19 -0.30 -10.11
C MET A 66 12.53 -0.37 -11.49
N LYS A 67 12.20 0.77 -12.12
CA LYS A 67 11.44 0.86 -13.38
C LYS A 67 11.98 -0.02 -14.50
N ASN A 68 13.31 -0.15 -14.58
CA ASN A 68 13.97 -0.92 -15.63
C ASN A 68 14.41 -2.32 -15.18
N ASN A 69 13.78 -2.88 -14.15
CA ASN A 69 14.13 -4.17 -13.61
C ASN A 69 13.05 -5.22 -13.93
N LEU A 70 13.49 -6.41 -14.37
CA LEU A 70 12.62 -7.59 -14.43
C LEU A 70 13.07 -8.62 -13.41
N VAL A 71 12.09 -9.28 -12.79
CA VAL A 71 12.27 -10.38 -11.86
C VAL A 71 11.98 -11.69 -12.59
N PHE A 72 12.98 -12.55 -12.67
CA PHE A 72 12.92 -13.88 -13.27
C PHE A 72 12.81 -14.93 -12.17
N THR A 73 11.78 -15.77 -12.22
CA THR A 73 11.52 -16.83 -11.23
C THR A 73 11.54 -18.20 -11.89
N GLY A 74 11.86 -19.24 -11.10
CA GLY A 74 11.90 -20.63 -11.58
C GLY A 74 13.20 -21.04 -12.27
N LEU A 75 14.22 -20.18 -12.25
CA LEU A 75 15.55 -20.48 -12.80
C LEU A 75 16.38 -21.26 -11.78
N THR A 76 16.87 -22.45 -12.17
CA THR A 76 17.76 -23.28 -11.35
C THR A 76 18.94 -22.47 -10.84
N GLU A 77 19.33 -22.70 -9.59
CA GLU A 77 20.41 -21.99 -8.91
C GLU A 77 21.61 -22.92 -8.78
N THR A 78 22.76 -22.47 -9.28
CA THR A 78 24.02 -23.21 -9.22
C THR A 78 25.09 -22.39 -8.48
N GLU A 79 26.03 -23.09 -7.84
CA GLU A 79 27.14 -22.44 -7.15
C GLU A 79 28.08 -21.77 -8.16
N GLY A 80 28.50 -20.53 -7.89
CA GLY A 80 29.39 -19.77 -8.76
C GLY A 80 28.77 -19.37 -10.11
N GLU A 81 27.44 -19.38 -10.23
CA GLU A 81 26.79 -19.07 -11.50
C GLU A 81 27.05 -17.63 -11.98
N ASN A 82 27.11 -17.49 -13.31
CA ASN A 82 27.05 -16.19 -13.97
C ASN A 82 25.58 -15.85 -14.25
N THR A 83 24.97 -15.05 -13.38
CA THR A 83 23.57 -14.66 -13.52
C THR A 83 23.28 -13.91 -14.81
N GLU A 84 24.25 -13.17 -15.36
CA GLU A 84 24.08 -12.49 -16.65
C GLU A 84 23.98 -13.47 -17.81
N GLU A 85 24.85 -14.47 -17.85
CA GLU A 85 24.81 -15.53 -18.86
C GLU A 85 23.50 -16.32 -18.80
N VAL A 86 23.07 -16.72 -17.60
CA VAL A 86 21.79 -17.38 -17.36
C VAL A 86 20.62 -16.57 -17.92
N ILE A 87 20.60 -15.25 -17.69
CA ILE A 87 19.55 -14.36 -18.19
C ILE A 87 19.63 -14.18 -19.71
N ARG A 88 20.83 -14.05 -20.29
CA ARG A 88 21.02 -13.93 -21.73
C ARG A 88 20.52 -15.18 -22.46
N ASP A 89 20.93 -16.35 -21.99
CA ASP A 89 20.51 -17.63 -22.53
C ASP A 89 18.99 -17.81 -22.40
N PHE A 90 18.44 -17.49 -21.23
CA PHE A 90 17.00 -17.57 -21.00
C PHE A 90 16.22 -16.67 -21.97
N ILE A 91 16.63 -15.41 -22.13
CA ILE A 91 15.96 -14.45 -23.00
C ILE A 91 16.04 -14.90 -24.46
N GLN A 92 17.19 -15.41 -24.90
CA GLN A 92 17.35 -15.92 -26.27
C GLN A 92 16.50 -17.18 -26.50
N GLN A 93 16.57 -18.15 -25.59
CA GLN A 93 15.92 -19.45 -25.72
C GLN A 93 14.40 -19.40 -25.55
N PHE A 94 13.91 -18.65 -24.55
CA PHE A 94 12.49 -18.68 -24.18
C PHE A 94 11.71 -17.44 -24.63
N LEU A 95 12.38 -16.27 -24.73
CA LEU A 95 11.74 -15.03 -25.17
C LEU A 95 12.07 -14.67 -26.63
N HIS A 96 12.96 -15.41 -27.29
CA HIS A 96 13.37 -15.22 -28.69
C HIS A 96 13.85 -13.78 -29.00
N VAL A 97 14.50 -13.14 -28.02
CA VAL A 97 15.15 -11.85 -28.23
C VAL A 97 16.64 -12.11 -28.46
N THR A 98 17.08 -12.02 -29.71
CA THR A 98 18.41 -12.45 -30.16
C THR A 98 19.42 -11.32 -30.28
N HIS A 99 18.98 -10.06 -30.21
CA HIS A 99 19.89 -8.91 -30.26
C HIS A 99 20.61 -8.73 -28.91
N ARG A 100 21.77 -8.06 -28.95
CA ARG A 100 22.54 -7.78 -27.74
C ARG A 100 21.78 -6.81 -26.82
N ILE A 101 21.49 -7.27 -25.61
CA ILE A 101 20.90 -6.46 -24.53
C ILE A 101 22.01 -6.03 -23.58
N GLU A 102 22.00 -4.76 -23.18
CA GLU A 102 22.90 -4.25 -22.15
C GLU A 102 22.21 -4.29 -20.78
N PHE A 103 22.91 -4.86 -19.80
CA PHE A 103 22.44 -4.94 -18.43
C PHE A 103 23.32 -4.10 -17.50
N GLY A 104 22.73 -3.64 -16.41
CA GLY A 104 23.48 -3.25 -15.21
C GLY A 104 23.68 -4.48 -14.31
N ASN A 105 23.62 -4.28 -12.99
CA ASN A 105 23.75 -5.38 -12.05
C ASN A 105 22.59 -6.38 -12.16
N ILE A 106 22.91 -7.68 -12.11
CA ILE A 106 21.95 -8.78 -12.16
C ILE A 106 22.11 -9.70 -10.93
N PRO A 107 21.70 -9.26 -9.72
CA PRO A 107 21.80 -10.10 -8.53
C PRO A 107 20.66 -11.14 -8.44
N ARG A 108 20.91 -12.23 -7.71
CA ARG A 108 19.84 -13.07 -7.13
C ARG A 108 19.17 -12.31 -5.97
N PHE A 109 17.86 -12.44 -5.84
CA PHE A 109 17.06 -11.83 -4.78
C PHE A 109 17.23 -12.59 -3.46
N GLY A 110 17.61 -11.90 -2.38
CA GLY A 110 17.84 -12.45 -1.04
C GLY A 110 19.31 -12.76 -0.74
N TYR A 111 19.75 -12.51 0.50
CA TYR A 111 21.10 -12.78 0.97
C TYR A 111 21.27 -14.23 1.46
N GLY A 112 22.33 -14.92 1.02
CA GLY A 112 22.75 -16.23 1.55
C GLY A 112 22.96 -17.32 0.49
N ALA A 113 23.87 -18.27 0.77
CA ALA A 113 24.29 -19.37 -0.12
C ALA A 113 23.35 -20.60 -0.12
N LYS A 114 22.12 -20.47 0.39
CA LYS A 114 21.16 -21.58 0.46
C LYS A 114 20.09 -21.39 -0.61
N PRO A 115 19.62 -22.47 -1.27
CA PRO A 115 18.41 -22.40 -2.06
C PRO A 115 17.31 -21.78 -1.19
N GLY A 116 16.52 -20.88 -1.78
CA GLY A 116 15.53 -20.06 -1.09
C GLY A 116 14.54 -20.88 -0.26
N ARG A 117 13.63 -20.19 0.46
CA ARG A 117 12.63 -20.82 1.34
C ARG A 117 12.03 -22.07 0.68
N ARG A 118 12.12 -23.21 1.37
CA ARG A 118 11.58 -24.53 0.95
C ARG A 118 12.24 -25.13 -0.30
N GLY A 119 13.52 -24.85 -0.55
CA GLY A 119 14.27 -25.46 -1.66
C GLY A 119 13.91 -24.88 -3.04
N ARG A 120 13.23 -23.74 -3.09
CA ARG A 120 12.92 -23.05 -4.35
C ARG A 120 14.09 -22.15 -4.76
N PRO A 121 14.51 -22.14 -6.04
CA PRO A 121 15.57 -21.24 -6.48
C PRO A 121 15.22 -19.76 -6.23
N ARG A 122 16.23 -18.97 -5.83
CA ARG A 122 16.04 -17.52 -5.63
C ARG A 122 15.74 -16.82 -6.96
N PRO A 123 14.82 -15.85 -7.03
CA PRO A 123 14.61 -15.07 -8.25
C PRO A 123 15.88 -14.33 -8.67
N ILE A 124 16.05 -14.06 -9.96
CA ILE A 124 17.09 -13.17 -10.49
C ILE A 124 16.46 -11.82 -10.83
N VAL A 125 17.05 -10.71 -10.40
CA VAL A 125 16.62 -9.37 -10.80
C VAL A 125 17.60 -8.86 -11.85
N ALA A 126 17.13 -8.70 -13.10
CA ALA A 126 17.96 -8.12 -14.16
C ALA A 126 17.60 -6.65 -14.36
N ARG A 127 18.60 -5.76 -14.16
CA ARG A 127 18.48 -4.35 -14.50
C ARG A 127 18.81 -4.13 -15.97
N PHE A 128 17.83 -3.77 -16.77
CA PHE A 128 18.02 -3.41 -18.18
C PHE A 128 18.54 -1.97 -18.27
N LEU A 129 19.52 -1.74 -19.14
CA LEU A 129 20.01 -0.39 -19.40
C LEU A 129 18.99 0.43 -20.22
N TYR A 130 18.33 -0.22 -21.18
CA TYR A 130 17.36 0.42 -22.06
C TYR A 130 15.96 -0.16 -21.89
N TYR A 131 14.98 0.73 -21.70
CA TYR A 131 13.57 0.36 -21.54
C TYR A 131 13.02 -0.42 -22.75
N LYS A 132 13.48 -0.13 -23.97
CA LYS A 132 13.06 -0.84 -25.20
C LYS A 132 13.31 -2.35 -25.11
N ASP A 133 14.41 -2.77 -24.49
CA ASP A 133 14.82 -4.17 -24.38
C ASP A 133 14.00 -4.89 -23.30
N LEU A 134 13.72 -4.18 -22.20
CA LEU A 134 12.79 -4.63 -21.17
C LEU A 134 11.39 -4.83 -21.74
N ALA A 135 10.87 -3.83 -22.46
CA ALA A 135 9.52 -3.87 -23.03
C ALA A 135 9.37 -5.01 -24.03
N ARG A 136 10.39 -5.27 -24.86
CA ARG A 136 10.42 -6.40 -25.79
C ARG A 136 10.49 -7.75 -25.07
N SER A 137 11.28 -7.85 -24.02
CA SER A 137 11.32 -9.07 -23.18
C SER A 137 9.95 -9.34 -22.57
N LEU A 138 9.30 -8.32 -22.00
CA LEU A 138 7.95 -8.43 -21.45
C LEU A 138 6.91 -8.81 -22.50
N SER A 139 6.93 -8.22 -23.69
CA SER A 139 5.96 -8.53 -24.74
C SER A 139 6.05 -9.97 -25.23
N ASN A 140 7.17 -10.65 -25.00
CA ASN A 140 7.38 -12.05 -25.38
C ASN A 140 7.11 -13.05 -24.26
N THR A 141 6.75 -12.60 -23.05
CA THR A 141 6.48 -13.49 -21.90
C THR A 141 5.29 -14.43 -22.09
N TYR A 142 4.37 -14.14 -23.02
CA TYR A 142 3.28 -15.06 -23.36
C TYR A 142 3.78 -16.45 -23.81
N ARG A 143 5.03 -16.54 -24.31
CA ARG A 143 5.71 -17.78 -24.72
C ARG A 143 6.08 -18.68 -23.53
N LEU A 144 6.04 -18.14 -22.30
CA LEU A 144 6.30 -18.88 -21.07
C LEU A 144 5.06 -19.63 -20.57
N LYS A 145 3.89 -19.49 -21.23
CA LYS A 145 2.67 -20.20 -20.82
C LYS A 145 2.91 -21.72 -20.78
N GLY A 146 2.63 -22.33 -19.62
CA GLY A 146 2.85 -23.75 -19.37
C GLY A 146 4.28 -24.14 -18.98
N LYS A 147 5.21 -23.18 -18.87
CA LYS A 147 6.57 -23.40 -18.37
C LYS A 147 6.67 -23.05 -16.88
N PRO A 148 7.67 -23.58 -16.14
CA PRO A 148 7.84 -23.30 -14.71
C PRO A 148 8.46 -21.92 -14.41
N PHE A 149 8.55 -21.04 -15.41
CA PHE A 149 9.24 -19.76 -15.32
C PHE A 149 8.26 -18.60 -15.22
N GLY A 150 8.61 -17.58 -14.45
CA GLY A 150 7.90 -16.31 -14.39
C GLY A 150 8.81 -15.14 -14.71
N VAL A 151 8.26 -14.13 -15.38
CA VAL A 151 8.96 -12.87 -15.68
C VAL A 151 7.99 -11.72 -15.41
N ASN A 152 8.30 -10.90 -14.42
CA ASN A 152 7.45 -9.77 -14.00
C ASN A 152 8.30 -8.51 -13.84
N GLN A 153 7.68 -7.34 -13.94
CA GLN A 153 8.35 -6.09 -13.54
C GLN A 153 8.56 -6.09 -12.03
N GLN A 154 9.72 -5.59 -11.59
CA GLN A 154 9.96 -5.36 -10.17
C GLN A 154 9.09 -4.19 -9.70
N CYS A 155 8.44 -4.36 -8.55
CA CYS A 155 7.72 -3.29 -7.87
C CYS A 155 8.15 -3.22 -6.40
N PRO A 156 8.00 -2.06 -5.74
CA PRO A 156 8.23 -1.93 -4.31
C PRO A 156 7.33 -2.86 -3.48
N ASP A 157 7.85 -3.35 -2.35
CA ASP A 157 7.14 -4.28 -1.47
C ASP A 157 5.78 -3.74 -1.00
N ILE A 158 5.65 -2.43 -0.77
CA ILE A 158 4.37 -1.80 -0.37
C ILE A 158 3.31 -1.98 -1.46
N ILE A 159 3.71 -1.79 -2.72
CA ILE A 159 2.83 -1.98 -3.89
C ILE A 159 2.53 -3.48 -4.05
N GLU A 160 3.53 -4.35 -3.93
CA GLU A 160 3.33 -5.80 -4.01
C GLU A 160 2.38 -6.30 -2.91
N GLN A 161 2.47 -5.76 -1.69
CA GLN A 161 1.56 -6.06 -0.59
C GLN A 161 0.14 -5.57 -0.87
N ALA A 162 -0.02 -4.35 -1.40
CA ALA A 162 -1.32 -3.84 -1.82
C ALA A 162 -1.96 -4.70 -2.92
N HIS A 163 -1.14 -5.28 -3.81
CA HIS A 163 -1.64 -6.16 -4.87
C HIS A 163 -2.03 -7.56 -4.38
N LYS A 164 -1.54 -8.03 -3.23
CA LYS A 164 -1.85 -9.38 -2.74
C LYS A 164 -3.35 -9.63 -2.53
N SER A 165 -4.07 -8.66 -1.98
CA SER A 165 -5.53 -8.73 -1.83
C SER A 165 -6.20 -8.77 -3.20
N LEU A 166 -5.78 -7.89 -4.11
CA LEU A 166 -6.30 -7.83 -5.47
C LEU A 166 -6.04 -9.14 -6.25
N TYR A 167 -4.91 -9.81 -6.05
CA TYR A 167 -4.62 -11.09 -6.68
C TYR A 167 -5.57 -12.21 -6.23
N GLN A 168 -6.03 -12.19 -4.99
CA GLN A 168 -7.02 -13.15 -4.50
C GLN A 168 -8.37 -12.94 -5.21
N ILE A 169 -8.82 -11.69 -5.26
CA ILE A 169 -10.08 -11.30 -5.95
C ILE A 169 -9.99 -11.60 -7.44
N MET A 170 -8.86 -11.26 -8.07
CA MET A 170 -8.60 -11.50 -9.49
C MET A 170 -8.61 -12.99 -9.82
N LYS A 171 -8.08 -13.84 -8.94
CA LYS A 171 -8.14 -15.30 -9.09
C LYS A 171 -9.60 -15.78 -9.02
N GLN A 172 -10.34 -15.35 -8.01
CA GLN A 172 -11.76 -15.69 -7.86
C GLN A 172 -12.57 -15.27 -9.10
N LYS A 173 -12.44 -14.02 -9.54
CA LYS A 173 -13.17 -13.49 -10.71
C LYS A 173 -12.83 -14.22 -12.01
N ARG A 174 -11.59 -14.70 -12.17
CA ARG A 174 -11.22 -15.57 -13.31
C ARG A 174 -11.85 -16.95 -13.22
N GLU A 175 -11.93 -17.52 -12.03
CA GLU A 175 -12.62 -18.81 -11.81
C GLU A 175 -14.12 -18.69 -12.09
N GLU A 176 -14.71 -17.52 -11.83
CA GLU A 176 -16.07 -17.15 -12.19
C GLU A 176 -16.26 -16.86 -13.71
N GLY A 177 -15.19 -16.84 -14.50
CA GLY A 177 -15.22 -16.63 -15.95
C GLY A 177 -15.10 -15.17 -16.42
N HIS A 178 -14.89 -14.22 -15.51
CA HIS A 178 -14.75 -12.80 -15.84
C HIS A 178 -13.38 -12.46 -16.42
N THR A 179 -13.35 -11.45 -17.29
CA THR A 179 -12.11 -10.87 -17.81
C THR A 179 -11.57 -9.87 -16.81
N VAL A 180 -10.36 -10.13 -16.28
CA VAL A 180 -9.76 -9.27 -15.25
C VAL A 180 -8.44 -8.65 -15.71
N LYS A 181 -8.22 -7.39 -15.35
CA LYS A 181 -7.00 -6.64 -15.66
C LYS A 181 -6.62 -5.75 -14.48
N LEU A 182 -5.43 -5.95 -13.93
CA LEU A 182 -4.86 -5.05 -12.92
C LEU A 182 -4.01 -3.99 -13.63
N VAL A 183 -4.31 -2.71 -13.42
CA VAL A 183 -3.51 -1.59 -13.95
C VAL A 183 -3.11 -0.72 -12.78
N ARG A 184 -1.81 -0.68 -12.47
CA ARG A 184 -1.29 -0.08 -11.23
C ARG A 184 -1.99 -0.73 -10.03
N ASP A 185 -2.77 0.03 -9.28
CA ASP A 185 -3.45 -0.43 -8.07
C ASP A 185 -4.97 -0.59 -8.28
N ILE A 186 -5.42 -0.51 -9.54
CA ILE A 186 -6.84 -0.58 -9.91
C ILE A 186 -7.11 -1.90 -10.61
N LEU A 187 -7.97 -2.73 -10.01
CA LEU A 187 -8.48 -3.94 -10.63
C LEU A 187 -9.66 -3.56 -11.53
N TYR A 188 -9.66 -4.05 -12.77
CA TYR A 188 -10.78 -3.97 -13.69
C TYR A 188 -11.36 -5.37 -13.90
N VAL A 189 -12.69 -5.51 -13.82
CA VAL A 189 -13.46 -6.73 -14.08
C VAL A 189 -14.43 -6.41 -15.22
N ASP A 190 -14.34 -7.16 -16.32
CA ASP A 190 -15.10 -6.95 -17.57
C ASP A 190 -15.03 -5.53 -18.14
N GLY A 191 -13.90 -4.85 -17.88
CA GLY A 191 -13.66 -3.48 -18.33
C GLY A 191 -14.08 -2.40 -17.36
N GLU A 192 -14.79 -2.74 -16.28
CA GLU A 192 -15.21 -1.81 -15.24
C GLU A 192 -14.28 -1.84 -14.03
N MET A 193 -14.09 -0.68 -13.39
CA MET A 193 -13.27 -0.58 -12.19
C MET A 193 -13.93 -1.37 -11.05
N TYR A 194 -13.20 -2.32 -10.50
CA TYR A 194 -13.60 -3.07 -9.32
C TYR A 194 -13.45 -2.17 -8.09
N ASN A 195 -14.56 -1.60 -7.67
CA ASN A 195 -14.68 -0.98 -6.36
C ASN A 195 -15.15 -2.05 -5.38
N ASP A 196 -14.38 -2.30 -4.31
CA ASP A 196 -14.75 -3.19 -3.20
C ASP A 196 -16.02 -2.68 -2.45
N HIS A 197 -16.47 -1.47 -2.78
CA HIS A 197 -17.69 -0.84 -2.29
C HIS A 197 -18.49 -0.27 -3.46
N ILE A 198 -19.54 -0.99 -3.88
CA ILE A 198 -20.91 -0.50 -4.13
C ILE A 198 -21.79 -1.76 -4.24
N SER A 199 -22.35 -2.16 -3.10
CA SER A 199 -23.74 -2.60 -3.04
C SER A 199 -24.37 -1.81 -1.90
N GLU A 200 -24.32 -0.47 -2.03
CA GLU A 200 -25.38 0.33 -1.44
C GLU A 200 -26.65 -0.06 -2.19
N ILE A 201 -27.58 -0.59 -1.42
CA ILE A 201 -28.91 -0.97 -1.85
C ILE A 201 -29.50 0.25 -2.57
N GLU A 202 -29.73 0.13 -3.88
CA GLU A 202 -30.63 1.04 -4.61
C GLU A 202 -31.97 1.07 -3.86
N PRO A 203 -32.42 2.21 -3.32
CA PRO A 203 -33.77 2.31 -2.82
C PRO A 203 -34.70 2.32 -4.04
N THR A 204 -35.31 1.18 -4.34
CA THR A 204 -36.41 1.10 -5.31
C THR A 204 -37.61 1.88 -4.80
N ASP A 205 -37.65 3.16 -5.09
CA ASP A 205 -38.86 3.98 -5.13
C ASP A 205 -39.34 4.07 -6.58
N SER A 206 -40.17 3.12 -7.00
CA SER A 206 -41.06 3.32 -8.15
C SER A 206 -42.17 2.27 -8.19
N LEU A 207 -43.17 2.39 -7.33
CA LEU A 207 -44.53 1.92 -7.64
C LEU A 207 -45.54 2.94 -7.12
N THR A 208 -45.78 3.99 -7.90
CA THR A 208 -47.07 4.68 -7.89
C THR A 208 -47.77 4.48 -9.22
N SER A 209 -49.02 4.03 -9.10
CA SER A 209 -50.11 4.18 -10.06
C SER A 209 -50.08 3.30 -11.31
N GLN A 210 -50.93 2.26 -11.31
CA GLN A 210 -52.12 2.26 -12.18
C GLN A 210 -53.27 1.52 -11.49
N MET A 211 -54.28 2.27 -11.04
CA MET A 211 -55.65 1.76 -10.95
C MET A 211 -56.23 1.71 -12.36
N ARG A 212 -56.75 0.54 -12.79
CA ARG A 212 -57.90 0.43 -13.70
C ARG A 212 -58.51 -0.98 -13.62
N THR A 213 -59.56 -1.03 -12.79
CA THR A 213 -60.86 -1.74 -12.85
C THR A 213 -61.05 -3.16 -13.43
N PRO A 214 -62.03 -3.92 -12.89
CA PRO A 214 -62.36 -5.30 -13.25
C PRO A 214 -63.47 -5.40 -14.32
N ASP A 215 -63.58 -6.56 -14.98
CA ASP A 215 -64.82 -7.16 -15.52
C ASP A 215 -64.48 -8.61 -15.98
N HIS A 216 -65.06 -9.65 -15.40
CA HIS A 216 -66.31 -10.34 -15.82
C HIS A 216 -66.30 -10.85 -17.27
N HIS A 217 -65.91 -12.12 -17.46
CA HIS A 217 -66.78 -13.21 -17.91
C HIS A 217 -66.09 -14.57 -17.84
#